data_AF-A0A3B3QEX1-F1
#
_entry.id   AF-A0A3B3QEX1-F1
#
_cell.length_a   1.000
_cell.length_b   1.000
_cell.length_c   1.000
_cell.angle_alpha   90.00
_cell.angle_beta   90.00
_cell.angle_gamma   90.00
#
_symmetry.space_group_name_H-M   'P 1'
#
loop_
_entity.id
_entity.type
_entity.pdbx_description
1 polymer ?
#
loop_
_entity_poly.entity_id
_entity_poly.type
_entity_poly.pdbx_seq_one_letter_code
_entity_poly.pdbx_strand_id
1 'polypeptide(L)'
;MDIPLPPRDSGRFVAERSQDVSIEEEGVRKIAEMLYAIRGSQGFALQSLKMMNALTPSWSTDQAIHWVFVVDTMNFSFWHPIGEKPCTITYQDKIYSGYMALCAAITRAMEEDIPITEASYMASVTLDELKQILRSDNETPMPMIEERHRVLNEAGKVLLQFGGSVRSFMAKGENDAEELIKHIVESLPSYRDEVVFEGKKLAFYKRAQILVADFCVIMEARGETCIPNMHHLTMFADYRVPQALVHLGALRYSDSLMTTLKEGLQLPSGDRREVEIRGCSIWCVEKIRTHLWSLIEQSEGKSNEDINSAVIDFFLWSYAKEHHMQMAHIPIHLTRCIYY
;
A
#
# COMPACT_ATOMS: atom_id res chain seq x y z
N MET A 1 19.44 -18.96 -8.53
CA MET A 1 18.24 -18.71 -7.71
C MET A 1 17.11 -18.37 -8.66
N ASP A 2 15.94 -18.98 -8.50
CA ASP A 2 14.79 -18.67 -9.35
C ASP A 2 14.32 -17.23 -9.11
N ILE A 3 14.21 -16.46 -10.18
CA ILE A 3 13.70 -15.08 -10.18
C ILE A 3 12.19 -15.15 -9.85
N PRO A 4 11.68 -14.39 -8.88
CA PRO A 4 10.25 -14.38 -8.55
C PRO A 4 9.43 -13.87 -9.74
N LEU A 5 8.19 -14.35 -9.88
CA LEU A 5 7.24 -13.71 -10.79
C LEU A 5 6.97 -12.26 -10.34
N PRO A 6 6.86 -11.29 -11.25
CA PRO A 6 6.49 -9.92 -10.90
C PRO A 6 5.07 -9.86 -10.31
N PRO A 7 4.67 -8.77 -9.63
CA PRO A 7 3.39 -8.69 -8.91
C PRO A 7 2.16 -9.10 -9.73
N ARG A 8 2.04 -8.61 -10.97
CA ARG A 8 0.92 -8.94 -11.87
C ARG A 8 0.84 -10.44 -12.18
N ASP A 9 1.96 -11.03 -12.57
CA ASP A 9 2.04 -12.44 -12.93
C ASP A 9 1.88 -13.34 -11.71
N SER A 10 2.36 -12.89 -10.55
CA SER A 10 2.11 -13.55 -9.26
C SER A 10 0.62 -13.58 -8.95
N GLY A 11 -0.08 -12.44 -9.09
CA GLY A 11 -1.53 -12.38 -8.89
C GLY A 11 -2.28 -13.34 -9.81
N ARG A 12 -1.94 -13.34 -11.11
CA ARG A 12 -2.53 -14.26 -12.09
C ARG A 12 -2.27 -15.73 -11.73
N PHE A 13 -1.02 -16.08 -11.42
CA PHE A 13 -0.61 -17.45 -11.10
C PHE A 13 -1.37 -18.00 -9.88
N VAL A 14 -1.53 -17.16 -8.85
CA VAL A 14 -2.32 -17.47 -7.65
C VAL A 14 -3.79 -17.62 -7.99
N ALA A 15 -4.39 -16.69 -8.73
CA ALA A 15 -5.81 -16.74 -9.08
C ALA A 15 -6.20 -17.99 -9.88
N GLU A 16 -5.31 -18.47 -10.76
CA GLU A 16 -5.50 -19.73 -11.52
C GLU A 16 -5.46 -20.99 -10.64
N ARG A 17 -4.94 -20.91 -9.42
CA ARG A 17 -4.67 -22.06 -8.52
C ARG A 17 -5.31 -21.92 -7.13
N SER A 18 -6.00 -20.83 -6.89
CA SER A 18 -6.62 -20.50 -5.61
C SER A 18 -7.73 -21.49 -5.27
N GLN A 19 -7.79 -21.90 -4.00
CA GLN A 19 -8.79 -22.84 -3.49
C GLN A 19 -9.86 -22.14 -2.66
N ASP A 20 -9.48 -21.13 -1.88
CA ASP A 20 -10.36 -20.45 -0.93
C ASP A 20 -10.80 -19.05 -1.37
N VAL A 21 -10.23 -18.51 -2.44
CA VAL A 21 -10.59 -17.17 -2.96
C VAL A 21 -10.92 -17.26 -4.44
N SER A 22 -12.14 -16.90 -4.84
CA SER A 22 -12.56 -16.82 -6.24
C SER A 22 -12.82 -15.38 -6.66
N ILE A 23 -12.52 -15.08 -7.94
CA ILE A 23 -12.83 -13.80 -8.57
C ILE A 23 -14.18 -13.92 -9.26
N GLU A 24 -15.11 -13.03 -8.91
CA GLU A 24 -16.46 -13.00 -9.43
C GLU A 24 -16.58 -11.99 -10.58
N GLU A 25 -16.72 -12.50 -11.79
CA GLU A 25 -16.73 -11.72 -13.02
C GLU A 25 -17.81 -10.63 -13.05
N GLU A 26 -18.98 -10.90 -12.48
CA GLU A 26 -20.08 -9.93 -12.42
C GLU A 26 -19.74 -8.74 -11.51
N GLY A 27 -19.13 -9.02 -10.34
CA GLY A 27 -18.67 -7.97 -9.44
C GLY A 27 -17.53 -7.15 -10.07
N VAL A 28 -16.61 -7.80 -10.78
CA VAL A 28 -15.55 -7.13 -11.53
C VAL A 28 -16.13 -6.11 -12.53
N ARG A 29 -17.13 -6.50 -13.33
CA ARG A 29 -17.79 -5.59 -14.29
C ARG A 29 -18.52 -4.45 -13.60
N LYS A 30 -19.26 -4.75 -12.54
CA LYS A 30 -19.97 -3.74 -11.75
C LYS A 30 -19.02 -2.68 -11.18
N ILE A 31 -17.85 -3.07 -10.68
CA ILE A 31 -16.85 -2.11 -10.19
C ILE A 31 -16.29 -1.29 -11.36
N ALA A 32 -15.99 -1.91 -12.50
CA ALA A 32 -15.53 -1.19 -13.68
C ALA A 32 -16.56 -0.15 -14.16
N GLU A 33 -17.85 -0.49 -14.19
CA GLU A 33 -18.94 0.44 -14.53
C GLU A 33 -19.06 1.58 -13.51
N MET A 34 -18.92 1.28 -12.22
CA MET A 34 -18.92 2.29 -11.15
C MET A 34 -17.76 3.28 -11.33
N LEU A 35 -16.54 2.78 -11.57
CA LEU A 35 -15.36 3.60 -11.85
C LEU A 35 -15.54 4.42 -13.12
N TYR A 36 -16.07 3.79 -14.17
CA TYR A 36 -16.40 4.48 -15.42
C TYR A 36 -17.33 5.66 -15.13
N ALA A 37 -18.44 5.45 -14.42
CA ALA A 37 -19.42 6.52 -14.13
C ALA A 37 -18.82 7.73 -13.41
N ILE A 38 -17.79 7.53 -12.57
CA ILE A 38 -17.17 8.62 -11.79
C ILE A 38 -15.87 9.17 -12.40
N ARG A 39 -15.32 8.57 -13.47
CA ARG A 39 -13.98 8.89 -14.01
C ARG A 39 -13.78 10.37 -14.38
N GLY A 40 -14.83 11.02 -14.88
CA GLY A 40 -14.82 12.43 -15.27
C GLY A 40 -15.23 13.39 -14.14
N SER A 41 -15.60 12.85 -12.97
CA SER A 41 -15.92 13.67 -11.82
C SER A 41 -14.62 14.25 -11.24
N GLN A 42 -14.74 15.46 -10.66
CA GLN A 42 -13.64 16.00 -9.88
C GLN A 42 -13.19 15.01 -8.81
N GLY A 43 -14.06 14.14 -8.27
CA GLY A 43 -13.73 13.15 -7.23
C GLY A 43 -12.73 12.08 -7.64
N PHE A 44 -12.71 11.65 -8.91
CA PHE A 44 -11.75 10.65 -9.41
C PHE A 44 -10.36 11.26 -9.65
N ALA A 45 -10.32 12.46 -10.23
CA ALA A 45 -9.08 13.26 -10.33
C ALA A 45 -8.61 13.75 -8.94
N LEU A 46 -9.54 14.13 -8.05
CA LEU A 46 -9.27 14.46 -6.66
C LEU A 46 -8.84 13.22 -5.88
N GLN A 47 -9.11 11.99 -6.32
CA GLN A 47 -8.62 10.82 -5.60
C GLN A 47 -7.11 10.71 -5.76
N SER A 48 -6.57 10.98 -6.95
CA SER A 48 -5.13 11.21 -7.15
C SER A 48 -4.60 12.38 -6.32
N LEU A 49 -5.37 13.46 -6.13
CA LEU A 49 -5.00 14.55 -5.19
C LEU A 49 -5.29 14.22 -3.70
N LYS A 50 -6.20 13.31 -3.36
CA LYS A 50 -6.53 12.86 -1.98
C LYS A 50 -5.55 11.77 -1.53
N MET A 51 -4.78 11.20 -2.45
CA MET A 51 -3.52 10.53 -2.14
C MET A 51 -2.59 11.46 -1.36
N MET A 52 -2.74 12.77 -1.53
CA MET A 52 -2.09 13.74 -0.65
C MET A 52 -2.76 13.72 0.73
N ASN A 53 -2.15 12.93 1.60
CA ASN A 53 -2.47 12.94 3.01
C ASN A 53 -2.34 14.38 3.53
N ALA A 54 -3.40 14.91 4.14
CA ALA A 54 -3.41 16.28 4.69
C ALA A 54 -2.35 16.51 5.78
N LEU A 55 -1.71 15.44 6.26
CA LEU A 55 -0.61 15.47 7.21
C LEU A 55 0.76 15.56 6.53
N THR A 56 0.86 15.33 5.22
CA THR A 56 2.14 15.45 4.52
C THR A 56 2.59 16.92 4.47
N PRO A 57 3.90 17.21 4.65
CA PRO A 57 4.44 18.56 4.51
C PRO A 57 4.19 19.19 3.14
N SER A 58 4.47 20.49 3.03
CA SER A 58 4.31 21.19 1.75
C SER A 58 5.10 20.53 0.61
N TRP A 59 4.38 20.20 -0.47
CA TRP A 59 4.90 19.60 -1.69
C TRP A 59 5.92 20.47 -2.40
N SER A 60 5.95 21.77 -2.10
CA SER A 60 6.89 22.73 -2.69
C SER A 60 8.36 22.46 -2.34
N THR A 61 8.62 21.53 -1.41
CA THR A 61 9.96 21.19 -0.94
C THR A 61 10.22 19.69 -1.05
N ASP A 62 11.50 19.30 -1.07
CA ASP A 62 11.89 17.89 -0.99
C ASP A 62 11.52 17.25 0.36
N GLN A 63 11.09 18.03 1.38
CA GLN A 63 10.63 17.48 2.65
C GLN A 63 9.44 16.52 2.48
N ALA A 64 8.54 16.79 1.53
CA ALA A 64 7.43 15.87 1.24
C ALA A 64 7.94 14.50 0.74
N ILE A 65 8.98 14.49 -0.10
CA ILE A 65 9.62 13.28 -0.62
C ILE A 65 10.26 12.48 0.53
N HIS A 66 11.00 13.17 1.41
CA HIS A 66 11.63 12.52 2.56
C HIS A 66 10.59 12.00 3.58
N TRP A 67 9.50 12.75 3.80
CA TRP A 67 8.39 12.32 4.64
C TRP A 67 7.70 11.06 4.11
N VAL A 68 7.40 11.03 2.81
CA VAL A 68 6.80 9.85 2.15
C VAL A 68 7.71 8.64 2.29
N PHE A 69 9.01 8.81 2.05
CA PHE A 69 9.96 7.72 2.20
C PHE A 69 9.95 7.10 3.61
N VAL A 70 9.92 7.92 4.66
CA VAL A 70 9.82 7.46 6.06
C VAL A 70 8.51 6.74 6.33
N VAL A 71 7.39 7.33 5.90
CA VAL A 71 6.05 6.78 6.14
C VAL A 71 5.88 5.44 5.42
N ASP A 72 6.26 5.35 4.15
CA ASP A 72 6.17 4.12 3.36
C ASP A 72 7.10 3.02 3.85
N THR A 73 8.28 3.40 4.34
CA THR A 73 9.20 2.46 5.01
C THR A 73 8.51 1.78 6.19
N MET A 74 7.63 2.47 6.91
CA MET A 74 6.91 1.94 8.08
C MET A 74 5.43 1.57 7.81
N ASN A 75 5.01 1.53 6.54
CA ASN A 75 3.62 1.34 6.12
C ASN A 75 3.21 -0.15 6.09
N PHE A 76 3.07 -0.76 7.27
CA PHE A 76 2.63 -2.15 7.43
C PHE A 76 1.95 -2.47 8.76
N SER A 77 1.05 -3.45 8.78
CA SER A 77 0.48 -4.07 9.98
C SER A 77 -0.19 -3.11 10.97
N PHE A 78 -1.09 -2.26 10.49
CA PHE A 78 -1.84 -1.30 11.31
C PHE A 78 -3.09 -1.86 11.98
N TRP A 79 -3.48 -3.10 11.66
CA TRP A 79 -4.65 -3.75 12.25
C TRP A 79 -4.40 -4.13 13.72
N HIS A 80 -5.49 -4.20 14.48
CA HIS A 80 -5.53 -4.64 15.87
C HIS A 80 -6.49 -5.84 16.00
N PRO A 81 -6.28 -6.73 16.99
CA PRO A 81 -7.19 -7.85 17.24
C PRO A 81 -8.63 -7.40 17.52
N ILE A 82 -9.59 -8.28 17.23
CA ILE A 82 -11.01 -8.02 17.47
C ILE A 82 -11.24 -7.82 18.97
N GLY A 83 -11.92 -6.73 19.34
CA GLY A 83 -12.22 -6.40 20.73
C GLY A 83 -11.13 -5.58 21.44
N GLU A 84 -9.98 -5.39 20.82
CA GLU A 84 -8.93 -4.49 21.34
C GLU A 84 -9.10 -3.07 20.79
N LYS A 85 -8.54 -2.08 21.50
CA LYS A 85 -8.49 -0.70 21.00
C LYS A 85 -7.32 -0.53 20.04
N PRO A 86 -7.46 0.26 18.96
CA PRO A 86 -6.34 0.60 18.10
C PRO A 86 -5.35 1.53 18.82
N CYS A 87 -4.10 1.52 18.36
CA CYS A 87 -3.18 2.63 18.58
C CYS A 87 -3.81 3.92 18.03
N THR A 88 -3.88 4.95 18.87
CA THR A 88 -4.40 6.28 18.50
C THR A 88 -3.36 7.37 18.75
N ILE A 89 -3.31 8.36 17.85
CA ILE A 89 -2.42 9.52 17.97
C ILE A 89 -3.24 10.78 17.67
N THR A 90 -3.24 11.72 18.61
CA THR A 90 -3.91 13.00 18.54
C THR A 90 -2.95 14.02 17.96
N TYR A 91 -3.41 14.70 16.93
CA TYR A 91 -2.68 15.75 16.26
C TYR A 91 -3.65 16.85 15.82
N GLN A 92 -3.37 18.10 16.21
CA GLN A 92 -4.24 19.25 15.95
C GLN A 92 -5.73 18.99 16.27
N ASP A 93 -5.99 18.54 17.51
CA ASP A 93 -7.32 18.21 18.05
C ASP A 93 -8.08 17.08 17.31
N LYS A 94 -7.41 16.33 16.43
CA LYS A 94 -7.97 15.18 15.73
C LYS A 94 -7.29 13.90 16.15
N ILE A 95 -8.09 12.87 16.42
CA ILE A 95 -7.61 11.53 16.76
C ILE A 95 -7.45 10.73 15.48
N TYR A 96 -6.24 10.24 15.23
CA TYR A 96 -5.90 9.38 14.11
C TYR A 96 -5.65 7.95 14.58
N SER A 97 -5.96 6.97 13.72
CA SER A 97 -5.69 5.55 13.95
C SER A 97 -5.17 4.88 12.67
N GLY A 98 -4.62 3.68 12.83
CA GLY A 98 -4.06 2.89 11.73
C GLY A 98 -2.95 3.64 10.99
N TYR A 99 -2.93 3.54 9.65
CA TYR A 99 -1.96 4.25 8.80
C TYR A 99 -1.90 5.75 9.11
N MET A 100 -3.05 6.40 9.31
CA MET A 100 -3.09 7.84 9.57
C MET A 100 -2.45 8.23 10.91
N ALA A 101 -2.41 7.32 11.90
CA ALA A 101 -1.71 7.58 13.15
C ALA A 101 -0.19 7.65 12.94
N LEU A 102 0.38 6.78 12.09
CA LEU A 102 1.78 6.88 11.71
C LEU A 102 2.07 8.23 11.05
N CYS A 103 1.26 8.62 10.06
CA CYS A 103 1.42 9.91 9.39
C CYS A 103 1.38 11.07 10.39
N ALA A 104 0.41 11.08 11.31
CA ALA A 104 0.28 12.11 12.34
C ALA A 104 1.52 12.16 13.24
N ALA A 105 2.08 11.00 13.60
CA ALA A 105 3.28 10.92 14.42
C ALA A 105 4.52 11.48 13.73
N ILE A 106 4.73 11.17 12.45
CA ILE A 106 5.88 11.66 11.68
C ILE A 106 5.76 13.17 11.46
N THR A 107 4.58 13.66 11.11
CA THR A 107 4.35 15.10 10.95
C THR A 107 4.56 15.84 12.27
N ARG A 108 4.01 15.33 13.38
CA ARG A 108 4.25 15.87 14.72
C ARG A 108 5.75 15.93 15.04
N ALA A 109 6.49 14.85 14.78
CA ALA A 109 7.93 14.80 15.05
C ALA A 109 8.71 15.87 14.26
N MET A 110 8.35 16.09 13.00
CA MET A 110 8.95 17.17 12.19
C MET A 110 8.63 18.56 12.72
N GLU A 111 7.39 18.80 13.20
CA GLU A 111 7.00 20.07 13.83
C GLU A 111 7.67 20.28 15.20
N GLU A 112 8.05 19.20 15.88
CA GLU A 112 8.85 19.20 17.12
C GLU A 112 10.38 19.29 16.84
N ASP A 113 10.78 19.68 15.63
CA ASP A 113 12.18 19.79 15.16
C ASP A 113 13.00 18.48 15.29
N ILE A 114 12.34 17.32 15.34
CA ILE A 114 13.00 16.02 15.29
C ILE A 114 13.34 15.71 13.82
N PRO A 115 14.62 15.46 13.49
CA PRO A 115 15.06 15.22 12.10
C PRO A 115 14.72 13.80 11.61
N ILE A 116 13.49 13.33 11.84
CA ILE A 116 13.04 11.95 11.55
C ILE A 116 13.14 11.57 10.06
N THR A 117 13.21 12.58 9.18
CA THR A 117 13.34 12.44 7.72
C THR A 117 14.77 12.55 7.20
N GLU A 118 15.74 12.82 8.07
CA GLU A 118 17.16 12.86 7.70
C GLU A 118 17.76 11.45 7.73
N ALA A 119 18.46 11.05 6.66
CA ALA A 119 19.05 9.72 6.53
C ALA A 119 20.02 9.36 7.66
N SER A 120 20.80 10.33 8.14
CA SER A 120 21.71 10.18 9.29
C SER A 120 20.95 9.83 10.57
N TYR A 121 19.88 10.57 10.86
CA TYR A 121 19.04 10.30 12.03
C TYR A 121 18.32 8.96 11.90
N MET A 122 17.71 8.67 10.75
CA MET A 122 17.10 7.37 10.47
C MET A 122 18.08 6.23 10.73
N ALA A 123 19.34 6.35 10.31
CA ALA A 123 20.35 5.29 10.46
C ALA A 123 20.75 5.02 11.93
N SER A 124 20.62 6.02 12.80
CA SER A 124 21.14 6.00 14.18
C SER A 124 20.07 6.09 15.27
N VAL A 125 18.82 6.42 14.94
CA VAL A 125 17.75 6.56 15.93
C VAL A 125 17.64 5.28 16.76
N THR A 126 17.47 5.45 18.06
CA THR A 126 17.31 4.34 19.00
C THR A 126 15.86 3.87 19.05
N LEU A 127 15.65 2.64 19.51
CA LEU A 127 14.30 2.11 19.68
C LEU A 127 13.48 2.96 20.67
N ASP A 128 14.11 3.48 21.73
CA ASP A 128 13.42 4.30 22.72
C ASP A 128 13.01 5.66 22.15
N GLU A 129 13.86 6.31 21.36
CA GLU A 129 13.50 7.54 20.64
C GLU A 129 12.33 7.28 19.68
N LEU A 130 12.37 6.20 18.89
CA LEU A 130 11.27 5.87 17.99
C LEU A 130 9.97 5.55 18.73
N LYS A 131 10.04 4.87 19.89
CA LYS A 131 8.89 4.65 20.78
C LYS A 131 8.28 5.97 21.26
N GLN A 132 9.11 6.97 21.58
CA GLN A 132 8.61 8.30 21.95
C GLN A 132 7.98 9.04 20.77
N ILE A 133 8.58 8.97 19.59
CA ILE A 133 8.04 9.58 18.36
C ILE A 133 6.67 9.00 18.02
N LEU A 134 6.57 7.66 18.00
CA LEU A 134 5.38 6.90 17.63
C LEU A 134 4.46 6.58 18.83
N ARG A 135 4.61 7.29 19.96
CA ARG A 135 3.82 7.07 21.17
C ARG A 135 2.32 7.25 20.90
N SER A 136 1.54 6.28 21.37
CA SER A 136 0.07 6.36 21.35
C SER A 136 -0.42 7.18 22.55
N ASP A 137 -1.60 7.78 22.42
CA ASP A 137 -2.30 8.43 23.52
C ASP A 137 -3.05 7.46 24.45
N ASN A 138 -3.02 6.16 24.13
CA ASN A 138 -3.66 5.12 24.93
C ASN A 138 -2.70 3.94 25.22
N GLU A 139 -3.20 2.93 25.90
CA GLU A 139 -2.47 1.73 26.29
C GLU A 139 -2.00 0.83 25.14
N THR A 140 -2.54 1.02 23.92
CA THR A 140 -2.19 0.25 22.74
C THR A 140 -1.00 0.91 22.01
N PRO A 141 0.20 0.32 22.05
CA PRO A 141 1.35 0.89 21.36
C PRO A 141 1.20 0.79 19.83
N MET A 142 1.99 1.57 19.10
CA MET A 142 2.18 1.37 17.66
C MET A 142 2.59 -0.09 17.41
N PRO A 143 1.86 -0.85 16.57
CA PRO A 143 2.19 -2.25 16.34
C PRO A 143 3.60 -2.41 15.76
N MET A 144 4.25 -3.54 16.01
CA MET A 144 5.56 -3.90 15.41
C MET A 144 6.61 -2.78 15.49
N ILE A 145 6.72 -2.14 16.65
CA ILE A 145 7.61 -0.97 16.84
C ILE A 145 9.08 -1.36 16.68
N GLU A 146 9.47 -2.55 17.12
CA GLU A 146 10.80 -3.10 16.91
C GLU A 146 11.12 -3.34 15.43
N GLU A 147 10.15 -3.82 14.63
CA GLU A 147 10.32 -3.98 13.19
C GLU A 147 10.41 -2.64 12.48
N ARG A 148 9.55 -1.68 12.84
CA ARG A 148 9.57 -0.30 12.32
C ARG A 148 10.93 0.35 12.55
N HIS A 149 11.50 0.17 13.74
CA HIS A 149 12.85 0.62 14.08
C HIS A 149 13.91 -0.01 13.16
N ARG A 150 13.87 -1.33 12.98
CA ARG A 150 14.84 -2.02 12.12
C ARG A 150 14.78 -1.56 10.67
N VAL A 151 13.58 -1.44 10.10
CA VAL A 151 13.45 -1.02 8.69
C VAL A 151 13.80 0.46 8.49
N LEU A 152 13.53 1.32 9.48
CA LEU A 152 13.92 2.73 9.44
C LEU A 152 15.46 2.88 9.47
N ASN A 153 16.13 2.13 10.35
CA ASN A 153 17.59 2.13 10.44
C ASN A 153 18.24 1.53 9.19
N GLU A 154 17.66 0.48 8.60
CA GLU A 154 18.08 -0.04 7.30
C GLU A 154 17.98 1.03 6.23
N ALA A 155 16.81 1.67 6.11
CA ALA A 155 16.55 2.67 5.08
C ALA A 155 17.48 3.89 5.19
N GLY A 156 17.73 4.38 6.41
CA GLY A 156 18.69 5.45 6.65
C GLY A 156 20.11 5.08 6.20
N LYS A 157 20.59 3.89 6.55
CA LYS A 157 21.93 3.40 6.16
C LYS A 157 22.08 3.27 4.64
N VAL A 158 21.02 2.84 3.96
CA VAL A 158 21.00 2.75 2.50
C VAL A 158 21.02 4.15 1.90
N LEU A 159 20.15 5.06 2.34
CA LEU A 159 20.13 6.45 1.84
C LEU A 159 21.47 7.17 2.01
N LEU A 160 22.22 6.92 3.09
CA LEU A 160 23.56 7.48 3.28
C LEU A 160 24.54 7.11 2.16
N GLN A 161 24.39 5.94 1.53
CA GLN A 161 25.19 5.54 0.35
C GLN A 161 24.84 6.38 -0.89
N PHE A 162 23.67 7.03 -0.90
CA PHE A 162 23.19 7.95 -1.92
C PHE A 162 23.27 9.41 -1.46
N GLY A 163 24.22 9.72 -0.56
CA GLY A 163 24.43 11.08 -0.05
C GLY A 163 23.32 11.58 0.87
N GLY A 164 22.49 10.68 1.41
CA GLY A 164 21.35 11.00 2.28
C GLY A 164 20.11 11.51 1.55
N SER A 165 20.11 11.53 0.21
CA SER A 165 19.04 12.07 -0.59
C SER A 165 18.11 10.99 -1.13
N VAL A 166 16.82 11.07 -0.79
CA VAL A 166 15.79 10.19 -1.37
C VAL A 166 15.69 10.41 -2.88
N ARG A 167 15.81 11.66 -3.36
CA ARG A 167 15.80 11.94 -4.80
C ARG A 167 16.97 11.25 -5.52
N SER A 168 18.16 11.27 -4.93
CA SER A 168 19.33 10.59 -5.50
C SER A 168 19.20 9.07 -5.50
N PHE A 169 18.52 8.50 -4.50
CA PHE A 169 18.15 7.09 -4.46
C PHE A 169 17.13 6.76 -5.56
N MET A 170 16.02 7.51 -5.65
CA MET A 170 14.95 7.27 -6.64
C MET A 170 15.43 7.48 -8.08
N ALA A 171 16.42 8.34 -8.32
CA ALA A 171 17.00 8.57 -9.64
C ALA A 171 17.73 7.36 -10.25
N LYS A 172 17.96 6.28 -9.48
CA LYS A 172 18.64 5.07 -9.96
C LYS A 172 17.74 4.09 -10.71
N GLY A 173 16.43 4.27 -10.68
CA GLY A 173 15.48 3.42 -11.41
C GLY A 173 15.37 3.70 -12.92
N GLU A 174 16.40 4.25 -13.54
CA GLU A 174 16.50 4.49 -15.00
C GLU A 174 15.28 5.17 -15.68
N ASN A 175 14.49 5.97 -14.93
CA ASN A 175 13.21 6.53 -15.39
C ASN A 175 12.19 5.47 -15.84
N ASP A 176 12.10 4.35 -15.14
CA ASP A 176 11.10 3.31 -15.37
C ASP A 176 10.55 2.78 -14.03
N ALA A 177 9.23 2.65 -13.92
CA ALA A 177 8.59 2.23 -12.67
C ALA A 177 8.97 0.79 -12.24
N GLU A 178 9.14 -0.14 -13.19
CA GLU A 178 9.51 -1.53 -12.91
C GLU A 178 10.98 -1.63 -12.49
N GLU A 179 11.89 -0.95 -13.20
CA GLU A 179 13.30 -0.91 -12.80
C GLU A 179 13.50 -0.17 -11.47
N LEU A 180 12.69 0.84 -11.16
CA LEU A 180 12.74 1.48 -9.86
C LEU A 180 12.27 0.55 -8.73
N ILE A 181 11.19 -0.22 -8.92
CA ILE A 181 10.79 -1.24 -7.95
C ILE A 181 11.93 -2.23 -7.70
N LYS A 182 12.56 -2.71 -8.78
CA LYS A 182 13.69 -3.62 -8.70
C LYS A 182 14.86 -3.01 -7.92
N HIS A 183 15.22 -1.76 -8.22
CA HIS A 183 16.24 -1.02 -7.48
C HIS A 183 15.91 -0.91 -5.98
N ILE A 184 14.64 -0.62 -5.65
CA ILE A 184 14.17 -0.52 -4.26
C ILE A 184 14.34 -1.86 -3.54
N VAL A 185 13.87 -2.99 -4.10
CA VAL A 185 13.92 -4.30 -3.41
C VAL A 185 15.32 -4.93 -3.37
N GLU A 186 16.20 -4.53 -4.29
CA GLU A 186 17.62 -4.89 -4.27
C GLU A 186 18.39 -4.12 -3.20
N SER A 187 18.08 -2.82 -3.05
CA SER A 187 18.77 -1.92 -2.12
C SER A 187 18.23 -1.98 -0.69
N LEU A 188 16.93 -2.23 -0.52
CA LEU A 188 16.23 -2.29 0.75
C LEU A 188 15.62 -3.70 0.95
N PRO A 189 16.36 -4.64 1.54
CA PRO A 189 15.88 -6.02 1.74
C PRO A 189 14.54 -6.11 2.48
N SER A 190 14.23 -5.17 3.37
CA SER A 190 12.93 -5.13 4.04
C SER A 190 11.75 -5.01 3.05
N TYR A 191 11.94 -4.37 1.90
CA TYR A 191 10.91 -4.22 0.86
C TYR A 191 10.69 -5.49 0.01
N ARG A 192 11.53 -6.51 0.17
CA ARG A 192 11.49 -7.77 -0.61
C ARG A 192 10.38 -8.71 -0.14
N ASP A 193 9.15 -8.33 -0.46
CA ASP A 193 7.91 -9.08 -0.25
C ASP A 193 7.77 -10.20 -1.28
N GLU A 194 8.41 -11.34 -0.99
CA GLU A 194 8.46 -12.55 -1.80
C GLU A 194 7.94 -13.77 -1.01
N VAL A 195 7.30 -14.72 -1.70
CA VAL A 195 6.75 -15.94 -1.11
C VAL A 195 6.90 -17.13 -2.05
N VAL A 196 6.86 -18.36 -1.53
CA VAL A 196 6.75 -19.57 -2.35
C VAL A 196 5.32 -20.11 -2.27
N PHE A 197 4.67 -20.26 -3.42
CA PHE A 197 3.31 -20.78 -3.54
C PHE A 197 3.27 -21.83 -4.64
N GLU A 198 2.77 -23.04 -4.32
CA GLU A 198 2.69 -24.17 -5.27
C GLU A 198 4.04 -24.42 -5.99
N GLY A 199 5.15 -24.32 -5.23
CA GLY A 199 6.52 -24.51 -5.74
C GLY A 199 7.08 -23.37 -6.58
N LYS A 200 6.34 -22.27 -6.80
CA LYS A 200 6.79 -21.10 -7.56
C LYS A 200 7.13 -19.94 -6.62
N LYS A 201 8.25 -19.27 -6.88
CA LYS A 201 8.60 -18.01 -6.19
C LYS A 201 7.79 -16.86 -6.79
N LEU A 202 7.08 -16.14 -5.94
CA LEU A 202 6.20 -15.02 -6.25
C LEU A 202 6.69 -13.76 -5.55
N ALA A 203 6.26 -12.60 -6.05
CA ALA A 203 6.47 -11.31 -5.40
C ALA A 203 5.19 -10.48 -5.41
N PHE A 204 5.00 -9.67 -4.37
CA PHE A 204 3.92 -8.69 -4.29
C PHE A 204 4.44 -7.26 -4.17
N TYR A 205 5.60 -7.07 -3.55
CA TYR A 205 6.31 -5.78 -3.46
C TYR A 205 5.46 -4.58 -3.05
N LYS A 206 4.43 -4.78 -2.21
CA LYS A 206 3.41 -3.77 -1.89
C LYS A 206 4.01 -2.41 -1.53
N ARG A 207 4.94 -2.36 -0.57
CA ARG A 207 5.57 -1.11 -0.13
C ARG A 207 6.46 -0.46 -1.20
N ALA A 208 7.10 -1.25 -2.05
CA ALA A 208 7.93 -0.71 -3.13
C ALA A 208 7.04 -0.04 -4.19
N GLN A 209 5.93 -0.69 -4.54
CA GLN A 209 4.94 -0.12 -5.46
C GLN A 209 4.30 1.16 -4.92
N ILE A 210 3.97 1.22 -3.62
CA ILE A 210 3.48 2.43 -2.96
C ILE A 210 4.52 3.55 -3.04
N LEU A 211 5.78 3.27 -2.67
CA LEU A 211 6.84 4.29 -2.67
C LEU A 211 7.03 4.92 -4.05
N VAL A 212 6.95 4.12 -5.12
CA VAL A 212 7.01 4.64 -6.50
C VAL A 212 5.78 5.49 -6.83
N ALA A 213 4.58 5.04 -6.46
CA ALA A 213 3.35 5.78 -6.70
C ALA A 213 3.32 7.13 -5.94
N ASP A 214 3.62 7.13 -4.65
CA ASP A 214 3.57 8.33 -3.81
C ASP A 214 4.67 9.33 -4.20
N PHE A 215 5.86 8.85 -4.60
CA PHE A 215 6.90 9.70 -5.17
C PHE A 215 6.43 10.40 -6.44
N CYS A 216 5.79 9.67 -7.35
CA CYS A 216 5.23 10.22 -8.58
C CYS A 216 4.17 11.30 -8.32
N VAL A 217 3.26 11.06 -7.36
CA VAL A 217 2.25 12.06 -6.98
C VAL A 217 2.89 13.36 -6.49
N ILE A 218 3.95 13.27 -5.68
CA ILE A 218 4.67 14.47 -5.24
C ILE A 218 5.31 15.21 -6.43
N MET A 219 5.91 14.48 -7.36
CA MET A 219 6.51 15.09 -8.56
C MET A 219 5.46 15.82 -9.40
N GLU A 220 4.33 15.17 -9.69
CA GLU A 220 3.24 15.77 -10.47
C GLU A 220 2.65 17.00 -9.78
N ALA A 221 2.47 16.95 -8.46
CA ALA A 221 1.99 18.09 -7.66
C ALA A 221 2.94 19.30 -7.73
N ARG A 222 4.21 19.08 -8.06
CA ARG A 222 5.23 20.13 -8.26
C ARG A 222 5.36 20.58 -9.71
N GLY A 223 4.61 19.98 -10.63
CA GLY A 223 4.78 20.18 -12.07
C GLY A 223 6.06 19.55 -12.63
N GLU A 224 6.67 18.61 -11.89
CA GLU A 224 7.78 17.77 -12.36
C GLU A 224 7.24 16.54 -13.10
N THR A 225 8.01 15.99 -14.03
CA THR A 225 7.62 14.78 -14.76
C THR A 225 7.72 13.55 -13.87
N CYS A 226 6.61 12.83 -13.66
CA CYS A 226 6.62 11.53 -12.99
C CYS A 226 7.37 10.46 -13.81
N ILE A 227 7.75 9.39 -13.13
CA ILE A 227 8.41 8.22 -13.71
C ILE A 227 7.49 7.58 -14.77
N PRO A 228 7.99 7.31 -15.99
CA PRO A 228 7.28 6.55 -17.01
C PRO A 228 6.82 5.15 -16.56
N ASN A 229 5.94 4.55 -17.36
CA ASN A 229 5.54 3.14 -17.23
C ASN A 229 4.83 2.77 -15.91
N MET A 230 4.14 3.72 -15.28
CA MET A 230 3.32 3.50 -14.07
C MET A 230 2.23 2.43 -14.23
N HIS A 231 1.86 2.08 -15.47
CA HIS A 231 0.95 0.97 -15.75
C HIS A 231 1.51 -0.41 -15.36
N HIS A 232 2.82 -0.53 -15.08
CA HIS A 232 3.42 -1.74 -14.51
C HIS A 232 3.02 -1.98 -13.05
N LEU A 233 2.68 -0.91 -12.32
CA LEU A 233 2.16 -1.04 -10.96
C LEU A 233 0.84 -1.82 -10.96
N THR A 234 0.67 -2.67 -9.95
CA THR A 234 -0.58 -3.35 -9.62
C THR A 234 -1.30 -2.62 -8.49
N MET A 235 -2.45 -3.13 -8.09
CA MET A 235 -3.01 -2.80 -6.78
C MET A 235 -2.06 -3.22 -5.65
N PHE A 236 -2.21 -2.60 -4.49
CA PHE A 236 -1.31 -2.76 -3.36
C PHE A 236 -1.94 -3.76 -2.40
N ALA A 237 -1.51 -5.03 -2.49
CA ALA A 237 -2.14 -6.15 -1.80
C ALA A 237 -2.00 -6.09 -0.27
N ASP A 238 -2.86 -5.29 0.36
CA ASP A 238 -3.04 -5.13 1.80
C ASP A 238 -4.26 -5.93 2.31
N TYR A 239 -4.73 -5.63 3.53
CA TYR A 239 -5.90 -6.30 4.14
C TYR A 239 -7.23 -5.56 3.95
N ARG A 240 -7.23 -4.30 3.49
CA ARG A 240 -8.44 -3.46 3.33
C ARG A 240 -9.04 -3.53 1.95
N VAL A 241 -8.22 -3.53 0.91
CA VAL A 241 -8.71 -3.61 -0.47
C VAL A 241 -9.39 -4.95 -0.76
N PRO A 242 -8.88 -6.12 -0.32
CA PRO A 242 -9.60 -7.39 -0.46
C PRO A 242 -10.97 -7.36 0.23
N GLN A 243 -11.08 -6.71 1.41
CA GLN A 243 -12.35 -6.55 2.12
C GLN A 243 -13.37 -5.77 1.28
N ALA A 244 -12.95 -4.68 0.64
CA ALA A 244 -13.81 -3.91 -0.26
C ALA A 244 -14.20 -4.70 -1.51
N LEU A 245 -13.28 -5.46 -2.10
CA LEU A 245 -13.57 -6.31 -3.25
C LEU A 245 -14.61 -7.40 -2.92
N VAL A 246 -14.54 -8.00 -1.73
CA VAL A 246 -15.58 -8.94 -1.27
C VAL A 246 -16.92 -8.23 -1.07
N HIS A 247 -16.92 -7.06 -0.44
CA HIS A 247 -18.14 -6.28 -0.22
C HIS A 247 -18.84 -5.89 -1.53
N LEU A 248 -18.05 -5.50 -2.52
CA LEU A 248 -18.52 -5.12 -3.86
C LEU A 248 -18.87 -6.35 -4.73
N GLY A 249 -18.61 -7.56 -4.22
CA GLY A 249 -18.95 -8.82 -4.87
C GLY A 249 -18.00 -9.24 -5.99
N ALA A 250 -16.79 -8.67 -6.06
CA ALA A 250 -15.76 -9.02 -7.05
C ALA A 250 -14.80 -10.11 -6.56
N LEU A 251 -14.70 -10.32 -5.24
CA LEU A 251 -14.07 -11.49 -4.64
C LEU A 251 -15.10 -12.27 -3.81
N ARG A 252 -14.92 -13.58 -3.73
CA ARG A 252 -15.66 -14.45 -2.81
C ARG A 252 -14.68 -15.37 -2.09
N TYR A 253 -14.85 -15.49 -0.78
CA TYR A 253 -14.11 -16.46 0.03
C TYR A 253 -14.92 -17.75 0.18
N SER A 254 -14.23 -18.88 0.31
CA SER A 254 -14.84 -20.14 0.74
C SER A 254 -15.47 -20.00 2.13
N ASP A 255 -16.44 -20.86 2.45
CA ASP A 255 -17.06 -20.89 3.79
C ASP A 255 -16.03 -21.17 4.90
N SER A 256 -15.04 -22.02 4.61
CA SER A 256 -13.96 -22.35 5.53
C SER A 256 -13.07 -21.14 5.83
N LEU A 257 -12.65 -20.40 4.79
CA LEU A 257 -11.84 -19.19 4.95
C LEU A 257 -12.64 -18.11 5.67
N MET A 258 -13.89 -17.88 5.26
CA MET A 258 -14.75 -16.90 5.92
C MET A 258 -14.97 -17.22 7.40
N THR A 259 -15.13 -18.49 7.76
CA THR A 259 -15.22 -18.94 9.16
C THR A 259 -13.93 -18.65 9.93
N THR A 260 -12.78 -19.04 9.37
CA THR A 260 -11.44 -18.75 9.93
C THR A 260 -11.26 -17.27 10.24
N LEU A 261 -11.63 -16.40 9.29
CA LEU A 261 -11.50 -14.94 9.43
C LEU A 261 -12.47 -14.38 10.49
N LYS A 262 -13.70 -14.90 10.58
CA LYS A 262 -14.69 -14.48 11.60
C LYS A 262 -14.29 -14.88 13.01
N GLU A 263 -13.57 -15.99 13.17
CA GLU A 263 -12.98 -16.40 14.44
C GLU A 263 -11.79 -15.53 14.87
N GLY A 264 -11.34 -14.60 14.01
CA GLY A 264 -10.19 -13.73 14.31
C GLY A 264 -8.86 -14.47 14.29
N LEU A 265 -8.80 -15.63 13.61
CA LEU A 265 -7.56 -16.41 13.50
C LEU A 265 -6.54 -15.67 12.66
N GLN A 266 -5.32 -15.57 13.18
CA GLN A 266 -4.21 -14.99 12.46
C GLN A 266 -3.70 -15.96 11.40
N LEU A 267 -3.50 -15.44 10.19
CA LEU A 267 -2.85 -16.17 9.11
C LEU A 267 -1.35 -15.83 9.12
N PRO A 268 -0.44 -16.81 9.27
CA PRO A 268 0.98 -16.56 9.12
C PRO A 268 1.30 -15.93 7.77
N SER A 269 2.34 -15.09 7.71
CA SER A 269 2.85 -14.60 6.43
C SER A 269 3.35 -15.77 5.59
N GLY A 270 2.85 -15.88 4.35
CA GLY A 270 3.10 -17.00 3.46
C GLY A 270 2.15 -18.20 3.65
N ASP A 271 1.15 -18.10 4.51
CA ASP A 271 0.05 -19.08 4.55
C ASP A 271 -0.69 -19.07 3.20
N ARG A 272 -1.03 -20.26 2.68
CA ARG A 272 -1.71 -20.41 1.39
C ARG A 272 -2.92 -19.47 1.27
N ARG A 273 -3.73 -19.34 2.32
CA ARG A 273 -4.93 -18.50 2.33
C ARG A 273 -4.60 -17.01 2.28
N GLU A 274 -3.54 -16.59 2.98
CA GLU A 274 -3.06 -15.20 2.91
C GLU A 274 -2.56 -14.86 1.51
N VAL A 275 -1.74 -15.74 0.93
CA VAL A 275 -1.23 -15.60 -0.44
C VAL A 275 -2.38 -15.57 -1.46
N GLU A 276 -3.39 -16.44 -1.30
CA GLU A 276 -4.60 -16.45 -2.14
C GLU A 276 -5.38 -15.14 -2.06
N ILE A 277 -5.62 -14.60 -0.86
CA ILE A 277 -6.30 -13.32 -0.69
C ILE A 277 -5.54 -12.21 -1.42
N ARG A 278 -4.22 -12.12 -1.23
CA ARG A 278 -3.39 -11.08 -1.84
C ARG A 278 -3.29 -11.22 -3.35
N GLY A 279 -2.96 -12.42 -3.83
CA GLY A 279 -2.80 -12.71 -5.26
C GLY A 279 -4.10 -12.57 -6.07
N CYS A 280 -5.22 -13.11 -5.55
CA CYS A 280 -6.52 -12.93 -6.20
C CYS A 280 -6.96 -11.46 -6.19
N SER A 281 -6.62 -10.68 -5.17
CA SER A 281 -6.92 -9.24 -5.14
C SER A 281 -6.17 -8.49 -6.24
N ILE A 282 -4.88 -8.81 -6.43
CA ILE A 282 -4.09 -8.26 -7.54
C ILE A 282 -4.76 -8.56 -8.87
N TRP A 283 -5.03 -9.83 -9.14
CA TRP A 283 -5.59 -10.23 -10.43
C TRP A 283 -7.01 -9.71 -10.64
N CYS A 284 -7.80 -9.61 -9.57
CA CYS A 284 -9.14 -9.00 -9.61
C CYS A 284 -9.07 -7.54 -10.08
N VAL A 285 -8.14 -6.74 -9.55
CA VAL A 285 -8.00 -5.34 -9.97
C VAL A 285 -7.46 -5.21 -11.40
N GLU A 286 -6.54 -6.09 -11.81
CA GLU A 286 -6.09 -6.13 -13.21
C GLU A 286 -7.25 -6.40 -14.17
N LYS A 287 -8.16 -7.31 -13.80
CA LYS A 287 -9.40 -7.54 -14.56
C LYS A 287 -10.32 -6.32 -14.56
N ILE A 288 -10.54 -5.67 -13.41
CA ILE A 288 -11.34 -4.43 -13.32
C ILE A 288 -10.77 -3.37 -14.27
N ARG A 289 -9.45 -3.18 -14.29
CA ARG A 289 -8.76 -2.27 -15.20
C ARG A 289 -9.05 -2.60 -16.66
N THR A 290 -8.90 -3.87 -17.05
CA THR A 290 -9.18 -4.31 -18.43
C THR A 290 -10.63 -4.03 -18.84
N HIS A 291 -11.61 -4.31 -17.98
CA HIS A 291 -13.01 -4.00 -18.27
C HIS A 291 -13.26 -2.50 -18.36
N LEU A 292 -12.67 -1.71 -17.46
CA LEU A 292 -12.80 -0.25 -17.47
C LEU A 292 -12.22 0.35 -18.77
N TRP A 293 -11.04 -0.10 -19.20
CA TRP A 293 -10.44 0.33 -20.47
C TRP A 293 -11.33 -0.02 -21.66
N SER A 294 -11.86 -1.24 -21.69
CA SER A 294 -12.80 -1.65 -22.74
C SER A 294 -14.06 -0.78 -22.79
N LEU A 295 -14.61 -0.39 -21.62
CA LEU A 295 -15.77 0.51 -21.56
C LEU A 295 -15.45 1.90 -22.10
N ILE A 296 -14.27 2.43 -21.78
CA ILE A 296 -13.83 3.75 -22.24
C ILE A 296 -13.58 3.74 -23.74
N GLU A 297 -12.88 2.72 -24.25
CA GLU A 297 -12.63 2.57 -25.69
C GLU A 297 -13.93 2.48 -26.47
N GLN A 298 -14.88 1.64 -26.04
CA GLN A 298 -16.16 1.46 -26.71
C GLN A 298 -17.05 2.71 -26.67
N SER A 299 -16.99 3.49 -25.60
CA SER A 299 -17.87 4.64 -25.40
C SER A 299 -17.30 5.96 -25.92
N GLU A 300 -15.98 6.12 -25.89
CA GLU A 300 -15.29 7.38 -26.21
C GLU A 300 -14.32 7.27 -27.39
N GLY A 301 -13.98 6.05 -27.84
CA GLY A 301 -12.99 5.85 -28.91
C GLY A 301 -11.57 6.25 -28.52
N LYS A 302 -11.25 6.24 -27.22
CA LYS A 302 -9.94 6.63 -26.68
C LYS A 302 -9.29 5.48 -25.92
N SER A 303 -7.97 5.34 -26.07
CA SER A 303 -7.14 4.63 -25.09
C SER A 303 -7.06 5.47 -23.81
N ASN A 304 -7.16 4.83 -22.64
CA ASN A 304 -7.00 5.50 -21.36
C ASN A 304 -5.92 4.80 -20.51
N GLU A 305 -4.70 4.86 -21.02
CA GLU A 305 -3.48 4.36 -20.38
C GLU A 305 -3.18 5.05 -19.04
N ASP A 306 -3.79 6.22 -18.79
CA ASP A 306 -3.60 6.98 -17.55
C ASP A 306 -4.26 6.30 -16.34
N ILE A 307 -5.33 5.52 -16.54
CA ILE A 307 -5.96 4.76 -15.44
C ILE A 307 -5.26 3.40 -15.28
N ASN A 308 -4.27 3.36 -14.41
CA ASN A 308 -3.59 2.12 -14.01
C ASN A 308 -4.20 1.46 -12.75
N SER A 309 -3.69 0.29 -12.37
CA SER A 309 -4.19 -0.48 -11.23
C SER A 309 -3.93 0.19 -9.88
N ALA A 310 -2.90 1.03 -9.76
CA ALA A 310 -2.65 1.82 -8.55
C ALA A 310 -3.74 2.89 -8.36
N VAL A 311 -4.17 3.55 -9.44
CA VAL A 311 -5.30 4.50 -9.38
C VAL A 311 -6.59 3.82 -8.88
N ILE A 312 -6.85 2.60 -9.37
CA ILE A 312 -8.01 1.80 -8.93
C ILE A 312 -7.86 1.39 -7.46
N ASP A 313 -6.65 1.04 -7.01
CA ASP A 313 -6.35 0.73 -5.61
C ASP A 313 -6.66 1.90 -4.68
N PHE A 314 -6.22 3.11 -5.02
CA PHE A 314 -6.52 4.31 -4.21
C PHE A 314 -8.01 4.56 -4.06
N PHE A 315 -8.77 4.35 -5.13
CA PHE A 315 -10.23 4.40 -5.07
C PHE A 315 -10.77 3.35 -4.10
N LEU A 316 -10.38 2.07 -4.27
CA LEU A 316 -10.88 0.96 -3.45
C LEU A 316 -10.49 1.09 -1.97
N TRP A 317 -9.29 1.55 -1.67
CA TRP A 317 -8.82 1.79 -0.32
C TRP A 317 -9.59 2.94 0.35
N SER A 318 -9.82 4.03 -0.38
CA SER A 318 -10.65 5.16 0.09
C SER A 318 -12.09 4.73 0.32
N TYR A 319 -12.66 3.97 -0.62
CA TYR A 319 -13.97 3.37 -0.52
C TYR A 319 -14.08 2.51 0.74
N ALA A 320 -13.07 1.67 1.00
CA ALA A 320 -13.02 0.82 2.18
C ALA A 320 -13.08 1.64 3.48
N LYS A 321 -12.33 2.74 3.57
CA LYS A 321 -12.32 3.64 4.72
C LYS A 321 -13.67 4.32 4.94
N GLU A 322 -14.27 4.85 3.87
CA GLU A 322 -15.57 5.54 3.91
C GLU A 322 -16.73 4.57 4.28
N HIS A 323 -16.66 3.32 3.82
CA HIS A 323 -17.72 2.32 4.00
C HIS A 323 -17.42 1.28 5.09
N HIS A 324 -16.44 1.55 5.97
CA HIS A 324 -15.95 0.57 6.95
C HIS A 324 -17.06 -0.03 7.84
N MET A 325 -18.07 0.76 8.23
CA MET A 325 -19.20 0.26 9.04
C MET A 325 -20.07 -0.73 8.25
N GLN A 326 -20.31 -0.48 6.96
CA GLN A 326 -21.13 -1.35 6.11
C GLN A 326 -20.42 -2.69 5.85
N MET A 327 -19.09 -2.66 5.80
CA MET A 327 -18.24 -3.84 5.58
C MET A 327 -17.88 -4.60 6.85
N ALA A 328 -18.36 -4.17 8.03
CA ALA A 328 -17.95 -4.76 9.32
C ALA A 328 -18.25 -6.28 9.44
N HIS A 329 -19.19 -6.79 8.66
CA HIS A 329 -19.54 -8.21 8.60
C HIS A 329 -18.56 -9.07 7.78
N ILE A 330 -17.63 -8.44 7.05
CA ILE A 330 -16.56 -9.08 6.27
C ILE A 330 -15.25 -8.80 7.02
N PRO A 331 -14.68 -9.77 7.75
CA PRO A 331 -13.45 -9.54 8.48
C PRO A 331 -12.27 -9.33 7.51
N ILE A 332 -11.31 -8.51 7.93
CA ILE A 332 -10.00 -8.43 7.28
C ILE A 332 -9.17 -9.67 7.62
N HIS A 333 -8.23 -10.05 6.77
CA HIS A 333 -7.27 -11.09 7.14
C HIS A 333 -6.22 -10.52 8.10
N LEU A 334 -5.92 -11.26 9.17
CA LEU A 334 -5.03 -10.83 10.23
C LEU A 334 -3.67 -11.48 10.06
N THR A 335 -2.76 -10.81 9.37
CA THR A 335 -1.39 -11.27 9.17
C THR A 335 -0.42 -10.22 9.71
N ARG A 336 0.47 -10.66 10.61
CA ARG A 336 1.45 -9.77 11.23
C ARG A 336 2.78 -9.91 10.48
N CYS A 337 3.13 -8.93 9.67
CA CYS A 337 4.36 -8.93 8.89
C CYS A 337 4.83 -7.51 8.55
N ILE A 338 6.07 -7.39 8.07
CA ILE A 338 6.63 -6.10 7.66
C ILE A 338 6.20 -5.66 6.26
N TYR A 339 5.47 -6.49 5.52
CA TYR A 339 5.28 -6.28 4.09
C TYR A 339 4.03 -5.46 3.73
N TYR A 340 2.97 -5.48 4.54
CA TYR A 340 1.73 -4.76 4.22
C TYR A 340 0.89 -4.34 5.40
#